data_AF-A0A9X2IVG9-F1
#
_entry.id   AF-A0A9X2IVG9-F1
#
_cell.length_a   1.000
_cell.length_b   1.000
_cell.length_c   1.000
_cell.angle_alpha   90.00
_cell.angle_beta   90.00
_cell.angle_gamma   90.00
#
_symmetry.space_group_name_H-M   'P 1'
#
loop_
_entity.id
_entity.type
_entity.pdbx_description
1 polymer ?
#
loop_
_entity_poly.entity_id
_entity_poly.type
_entity_poly.pdbx_seq_one_letter_code
_entity_poly.pdbx_strand_id
1 'polypeptide(L)'
;MSAGTDDEVATGVYSVGISAARLLRSAAAGDRAAFAELFDRFSGLFSASIAAVHSDPSTRDRLCTEAFAEVWRRAPEGAGSRTPVLWLLEVLCETLGSSRALARRPLGEGLLALACPDRELLLLAVAGRYSQPEIAALTGIGEPALRRMLRDALSSLRELGDGRLTA
;
A
#
# COMPACT_ATOMS: atom_id res chain seq x y z
N MET A 1 10.66 31.12 -6.32
CA MET A 1 11.76 30.15 -6.53
C MET A 1 11.32 28.75 -6.07
N SER A 2 10.23 28.20 -6.62
CA SER A 2 9.61 26.95 -6.11
C SER A 2 9.59 25.80 -7.10
N ALA A 3 10.27 25.91 -8.25
CA ALA A 3 10.25 24.87 -9.29
C ALA A 3 11.24 23.70 -9.07
N GLY A 4 12.16 23.80 -8.09
CA GLY A 4 13.21 22.80 -7.89
C GLY A 4 12.80 21.58 -7.07
N THR A 5 11.88 21.73 -6.11
CA THR A 5 11.48 20.63 -5.21
C THR A 5 10.55 19.63 -5.91
N ASP A 6 9.65 20.10 -6.77
CA ASP A 6 8.70 19.20 -7.47
C ASP A 6 9.39 18.27 -8.48
N ASP A 7 10.47 18.73 -9.13
CA ASP A 7 11.20 17.96 -10.14
C ASP A 7 12.14 16.90 -9.53
N GLU A 8 12.83 17.22 -8.42
CA GLU A 8 13.64 16.24 -7.67
C GLU A 8 12.78 15.16 -7.00
N VAL A 9 11.63 15.56 -6.43
CA VAL A 9 10.67 14.65 -5.82
C VAL A 9 10.04 13.73 -6.86
N ALA A 10 9.62 14.27 -8.01
CA ALA A 10 9.11 13.47 -9.11
C ALA A 10 10.15 12.47 -9.63
N THR A 11 11.42 12.90 -9.80
CA THR A 11 12.53 12.03 -10.23
C THR A 11 12.78 10.88 -9.24
N GLY A 12 12.76 11.17 -7.94
CA GLY A 12 12.86 10.15 -6.88
C GLY A 12 11.73 9.14 -6.94
N VAL A 13 10.50 9.57 -7.21
CA VAL A 13 9.33 8.68 -7.28
C VAL A 13 9.29 7.81 -8.52
N TYR A 14 9.58 8.38 -9.69
CA TYR A 14 9.69 7.61 -10.92
C TYR A 14 10.76 6.52 -10.77
N SER A 15 11.84 6.80 -10.02
CA SER A 15 12.86 5.80 -9.67
C SER A 15 12.32 4.66 -8.81
N VAL A 16 11.42 4.94 -7.85
CA VAL A 16 10.79 3.91 -7.00
C VAL A 16 9.89 3.00 -7.83
N GLY A 17 9.04 3.56 -8.68
CA GLY A 17 8.16 2.78 -9.57
C GLY A 17 8.94 1.91 -10.56
N ILE A 18 9.95 2.48 -11.22
CA ILE A 18 10.82 1.75 -12.16
C ILE A 18 11.58 0.64 -11.42
N SER A 19 12.11 0.93 -10.23
CA SER A 19 12.83 -0.07 -9.45
C SER A 19 11.92 -1.20 -8.98
N ALA A 20 10.71 -0.90 -8.51
CA ALA A 20 9.72 -1.91 -8.14
C ALA A 20 9.40 -2.84 -9.32
N ALA A 21 9.14 -2.27 -10.51
CA ALA A 21 8.86 -3.06 -11.72
C ALA A 21 10.04 -3.98 -12.09
N ARG A 22 11.28 -3.47 -12.01
CA ARG A 22 12.49 -4.23 -12.29
C ARG A 22 12.64 -5.40 -11.29
N LEU A 23 12.51 -5.12 -10.00
CA LEU A 23 12.66 -6.13 -8.95
C LEU A 23 11.58 -7.20 -9.03
N LEU A 24 10.34 -6.82 -9.32
CA LEU A 24 9.25 -7.78 -9.52
C LEU A 24 9.49 -8.67 -10.74
N ARG A 25 10.01 -8.13 -11.86
CA ARG A 25 10.41 -8.93 -13.02
C ARG A 25 11.50 -9.94 -12.70
N SER A 26 12.53 -9.53 -11.95
CA SER A 26 13.60 -10.43 -11.52
C SER A 26 13.09 -11.48 -10.54
N ALA A 27 12.26 -11.09 -9.56
CA ALA A 27 11.64 -12.02 -8.61
C ALA A 27 10.72 -13.04 -9.32
N ALA A 28 9.97 -12.62 -10.34
CA ALA A 28 9.15 -13.50 -11.18
C ALA A 28 9.98 -14.57 -11.92
N ALA A 29 11.26 -14.30 -12.19
CA ALA A 29 12.21 -15.26 -12.74
C ALA A 29 12.86 -16.16 -11.68
N GLY A 30 12.50 -16.02 -10.41
CA GLY A 30 13.05 -16.81 -9.29
C GLY A 30 14.29 -16.20 -8.63
N ASP A 31 14.64 -14.95 -8.93
CA ASP A 31 15.78 -14.26 -8.30
C ASP A 31 15.48 -13.87 -6.84
N ARG A 32 16.07 -14.64 -5.91
CA ARG A 32 15.93 -14.42 -4.47
C ARG A 32 16.64 -13.15 -3.99
N ALA A 33 17.73 -12.74 -4.64
CA ALA A 33 18.47 -11.53 -4.26
C ALA A 33 17.68 -10.27 -4.66
N ALA A 34 17.08 -10.27 -5.86
CA ALA A 34 16.17 -9.21 -6.27
C ALA A 34 14.95 -9.12 -5.34
N PHE A 35 14.41 -10.25 -4.91
CA PHE A 35 13.32 -10.24 -3.94
C PHE A 35 13.74 -9.75 -2.55
N ALA A 36 14.96 -10.04 -2.10
CA ALA A 36 15.50 -9.47 -0.87
C ALA A 36 15.63 -7.94 -0.97
N GLU A 37 16.10 -7.40 -2.10
CA GLU A 37 16.14 -5.94 -2.33
C GLU A 37 14.73 -5.32 -2.32
N LEU A 38 13.74 -6.03 -2.87
CA LEU A 38 12.34 -5.62 -2.83
C LEU A 38 11.83 -5.59 -1.38
N PHE A 39 12.12 -6.64 -0.61
CA PHE A 39 11.76 -6.72 0.81
C PHE A 39 12.37 -5.56 1.59
N ASP A 40 13.67 -5.32 1.48
CA ASP A 40 14.35 -4.24 2.21
C ASP A 40 13.75 -2.87 1.90
N ARG A 41 13.38 -2.63 0.63
CA ARG A 41 12.81 -1.35 0.20
C ARG A 41 11.37 -1.14 0.68
N PHE A 42 10.54 -2.19 0.70
CA PHE A 42 9.09 -2.07 0.97
C PHE A 42 8.66 -2.54 2.36
N SER A 43 9.54 -3.21 3.12
CA SER A 43 9.23 -3.72 4.48
C SER A 43 8.79 -2.62 5.44
N GLY A 44 9.38 -1.42 5.36
CA GLY A 44 8.97 -0.27 6.16
C GLY A 44 7.54 0.20 5.87
N LEU A 45 7.15 0.21 4.59
CA LEU A 45 5.79 0.58 4.17
C LEU A 45 4.77 -0.47 4.61
N PHE A 46 5.08 -1.75 4.40
CA PHE A 46 4.22 -2.86 4.82
C PHE A 46 4.06 -2.87 6.34
N SER A 47 5.14 -2.75 7.09
CA SER A 47 5.11 -2.74 8.56
C SER A 47 4.30 -1.57 9.11
N ALA A 48 4.47 -0.35 8.57
CA ALA A 48 3.67 0.81 8.97
C ALA A 48 2.18 0.61 8.66
N SER A 49 1.86 0.08 7.48
CA SER A 49 0.50 -0.19 7.03
C SER A 49 -0.20 -1.24 7.90
N ILE A 50 0.48 -2.35 8.21
CA ILE A 50 -0.04 -3.41 9.08
C ILE A 50 -0.22 -2.87 10.50
N ALA A 51 0.74 -2.09 11.01
CA ALA A 51 0.66 -1.50 12.34
C ALA A 51 -0.48 -0.47 12.50
N ALA A 52 -0.90 0.17 11.40
CA ALA A 52 -2.06 1.08 11.39
C ALA A 52 -3.40 0.35 11.61
N VAL A 53 -3.45 -0.96 11.35
CA VAL A 53 -4.70 -1.75 11.41
C VAL A 53 -4.69 -2.77 12.54
N HIS A 54 -3.54 -3.35 12.86
CA HIS A 54 -3.39 -4.38 13.88
C HIS A 54 -2.50 -3.88 15.01
N SER A 55 -2.91 -4.08 16.27
CA SER A 55 -2.12 -3.66 17.45
C SER A 55 -1.14 -4.73 17.97
N ASP A 56 -1.44 -6.01 17.77
CA ASP A 56 -0.65 -7.13 18.29
C ASP A 56 0.63 -7.37 17.48
N PRO A 57 1.84 -7.32 18.09
CA PRO A 57 3.12 -7.53 17.39
C PRO A 57 3.23 -8.90 16.70
N SER A 58 2.79 -9.97 17.37
CA SER A 58 2.92 -11.33 16.81
C SER A 58 2.12 -11.52 15.53
N THR A 59 0.96 -10.87 15.47
CA THR A 59 0.09 -10.84 14.29
C THR A 59 0.69 -9.97 13.19
N ARG A 60 1.30 -8.83 13.54
CA ARG A 60 2.00 -7.97 12.55
C ARG A 60 3.12 -8.72 11.83
N ASP A 61 3.97 -9.43 12.57
CA ASP A 61 5.11 -10.16 11.99
C ASP A 61 4.64 -11.29 11.06
N ARG A 62 3.58 -12.01 11.48
CA ARG A 62 2.95 -13.04 10.66
C ARG A 62 2.39 -12.47 9.36
N LEU A 63 1.64 -11.37 9.45
CA LEU A 63 1.03 -10.69 8.29
C LEU A 63 2.08 -10.15 7.33
N CYS A 64 3.17 -9.59 7.85
CA CYS A 64 4.28 -9.12 7.02
C CYS A 64 4.88 -10.28 6.22
N THR A 65 5.16 -11.39 6.90
CA THR A 65 5.68 -12.61 6.27
C THR A 65 4.71 -13.17 5.23
N GLU A 66 3.42 -13.24 5.56
CA GLU A 66 2.37 -13.73 4.66
C GLU A 66 2.23 -12.83 3.42
N ALA A 67 2.24 -11.51 3.60
CA ALA A 67 2.12 -10.55 2.51
C ALA A 67 3.32 -10.65 1.55
N PHE A 68 4.55 -10.74 2.07
CA PHE A 68 5.73 -10.92 1.20
C PHE A 68 5.77 -12.29 0.54
N ALA A 69 5.32 -13.35 1.21
CA ALA A 69 5.18 -14.66 0.57
C ALA A 69 4.18 -14.62 -0.60
N GLU A 70 3.09 -13.87 -0.44
CA GLU A 70 2.10 -13.65 -1.50
C GLU A 70 2.64 -12.79 -2.65
N VAL A 71 3.41 -11.73 -2.33
CA VAL A 71 4.14 -10.93 -3.34
C VAL A 71 5.08 -11.81 -4.16
N TRP A 72 5.84 -12.71 -3.51
CA TRP A 72 6.71 -13.66 -4.22
C TRP A 72 5.91 -14.59 -5.13
N ARG A 73 4.83 -15.19 -4.62
CA ARG A 73 3.99 -16.14 -5.36
C ARG A 73 3.36 -15.50 -6.60
N ARG A 74 2.95 -14.23 -6.49
CA ARG A 74 2.28 -13.48 -7.56
C ARG A 74 3.19 -12.49 -8.28
N ALA A 75 4.52 -12.58 -8.09
CA ALA A 75 5.48 -11.69 -8.74
C ALA A 75 5.29 -11.57 -10.27
N PRO A 76 4.90 -12.62 -11.03
CA PRO A 76 4.59 -12.48 -12.45
C PRO A 76 3.44 -11.50 -12.77
N GLU A 77 2.43 -11.39 -11.90
CA GLU A 77 1.33 -10.41 -12.05
C GLU A 77 1.86 -9.00 -11.83
N GLY A 78 2.61 -8.79 -10.74
CA GLY A 78 3.22 -7.50 -10.42
C GLY A 78 4.25 -7.04 -11.46
N ALA A 79 4.99 -7.98 -12.05
CA ALA A 79 5.95 -7.73 -13.12
C ALA A 79 5.32 -7.13 -14.39
N GLY A 80 4.05 -7.48 -14.66
CA GLY A 80 3.25 -6.95 -15.77
C GLY A 80 2.43 -5.70 -15.42
N SER A 81 2.41 -5.29 -14.15
CA SER A 81 1.61 -4.15 -13.70
C SER A 81 2.19 -2.82 -14.20
N ARG A 82 1.31 -1.92 -14.63
CA ARG A 82 1.66 -0.52 -14.98
C ARG A 82 1.95 0.32 -13.73
N THR A 83 1.47 -0.13 -12.58
CA THR A 83 1.55 0.56 -11.28
C THR A 83 2.04 -0.45 -10.23
N PRO A 84 3.32 -0.85 -10.29
CA PRO A 84 3.87 -1.95 -9.47
C PRO A 84 3.78 -1.67 -7.96
N VAL A 85 3.87 -0.40 -7.55
CA VAL A 85 3.73 -0.03 -6.13
C VAL A 85 2.28 -0.14 -5.66
N LEU A 86 1.32 0.25 -6.51
CA LEU A 86 -0.10 0.05 -6.20
C LEU A 86 -0.42 -1.45 -6.09
N TRP A 87 0.12 -2.26 -7.00
CA TRP A 87 -0.04 -3.71 -6.95
C TRP A 87 0.53 -4.34 -5.67
N LEU A 88 1.70 -3.88 -5.19
CA LEU A 88 2.24 -4.33 -3.90
C LEU A 88 1.28 -4.04 -2.74
N LEU A 89 0.63 -2.87 -2.75
CA LEU A 89 -0.34 -2.49 -1.73
C LEU A 89 -1.67 -3.23 -1.86
N GLU A 90 -2.11 -3.52 -3.07
CA GLU A 90 -3.26 -4.39 -3.33
C GLU A 90 -3.03 -5.77 -2.70
N VAL A 91 -1.88 -6.40 -2.96
CA VAL A 91 -1.51 -7.68 -2.34
C VAL A 91 -1.51 -7.57 -0.81
N LEU A 92 -0.92 -6.51 -0.26
CA LEU A 92 -0.93 -6.27 1.19
C LEU A 92 -2.36 -6.18 1.74
N CYS A 93 -3.21 -5.37 1.11
CA CYS A 93 -4.60 -5.18 1.51
C CYS A 93 -5.41 -6.47 1.41
N GLU A 94 -5.18 -7.27 0.38
CA GLU A 94 -5.80 -8.58 0.20
C GLU A 94 -5.37 -9.57 1.30
N THR A 95 -4.08 -9.59 1.66
CA THR A 95 -3.57 -10.37 2.80
C THR A 95 -4.23 -9.91 4.11
N LEU A 96 -4.21 -8.61 4.39
CA LEU A 96 -4.85 -8.01 5.56
C LEU A 96 -6.36 -8.32 5.62
N GLY A 97 -7.04 -8.34 4.47
CA GLY A 97 -8.44 -8.68 4.33
C GLY A 97 -8.73 -10.16 4.57
N SER A 98 -7.87 -11.04 4.08
CA SER A 98 -8.03 -12.51 4.16
C SER A 98 -7.75 -13.05 5.56
N SER A 99 -6.73 -12.52 6.25
CA SER A 99 -6.38 -12.95 7.62
C SER A 99 -7.44 -12.59 8.67
N ARG A 100 -8.42 -11.74 8.32
CA ARG A 100 -9.60 -11.44 9.15
C ARG A 100 -10.53 -12.63 9.37
N ALA A 101 -10.42 -13.69 8.56
CA ALA A 101 -11.20 -14.91 8.71
C ALA A 101 -10.95 -15.63 10.06
N LEU A 102 -9.84 -15.34 10.75
CA LEU A 102 -9.49 -15.92 12.05
C LEU A 102 -10.03 -15.14 13.26
N ALA A 103 -10.60 -13.95 13.07
CA ALA A 103 -11.21 -13.17 14.14
C ALA A 103 -12.72 -13.49 14.24
N ARG A 104 -13.18 -13.96 15.41
CA ARG A 104 -14.60 -14.31 15.69
C ARG A 104 -15.59 -13.11 15.66
N ARG A 105 -15.27 -12.01 15.00
CA ARG A 105 -16.12 -10.80 14.94
C ARG A 105 -16.07 -10.21 13.53
N PRO A 106 -17.21 -9.98 12.84
CA PRO A 106 -17.21 -9.39 11.52
C PRO A 106 -16.98 -7.90 11.66
N LEU A 107 -15.76 -7.42 11.39
CA LEU A 107 -15.48 -5.98 11.34
C LEU A 107 -14.59 -5.69 10.12
N GLY A 108 -15.24 -5.59 8.97
CA GLY A 108 -14.78 -4.74 7.89
C GLY A 108 -14.96 -3.28 8.28
N GLU A 109 -14.34 -2.83 9.36
CA GLU A 109 -14.49 -1.46 9.84
C GLU A 109 -13.22 -0.65 9.68
N GLY A 110 -13.43 0.64 9.39
CA GLY A 110 -12.37 1.59 9.15
C GLY A 110 -11.66 1.35 7.82
N LEU A 111 -10.33 1.49 7.82
CA LEU A 111 -9.47 1.62 6.64
C LEU A 111 -9.66 0.50 5.61
N LEU A 112 -9.82 -0.74 6.06
CA LEU A 112 -9.91 -1.89 5.16
C LEU A 112 -11.31 -2.09 4.54
N ALA A 113 -12.31 -1.32 4.95
CA ALA A 113 -13.66 -1.34 4.37
C ALA A 113 -13.73 -0.58 3.04
N LEU A 114 -12.78 0.32 2.81
CA LEU A 114 -12.72 1.16 1.62
C LEU A 114 -12.43 0.31 0.37
N ALA A 115 -12.96 0.75 -0.77
CA ALA A 115 -12.71 0.11 -2.06
C ALA A 115 -11.26 0.35 -2.54
N CYS A 116 -10.79 -0.47 -3.47
CA CYS A 116 -9.58 -0.15 -4.23
C CYS A 116 -9.91 0.97 -5.24
N PRO A 117 -9.05 1.99 -5.44
CA PRO A 117 -7.74 2.18 -4.82
C PRO A 117 -7.74 3.05 -3.55
N ASP A 118 -8.90 3.51 -3.06
CA ASP A 118 -9.00 4.48 -1.95
C ASP A 118 -8.25 4.05 -0.69
N ARG A 119 -8.33 2.75 -0.36
CA ARG A 119 -7.61 2.14 0.76
C ARG A 119 -6.10 2.19 0.59
N GLU A 120 -5.60 1.77 -0.57
CA GLU A 120 -4.18 1.72 -0.90
C GLU A 120 -3.58 3.13 -0.91
N LEU A 121 -4.32 4.10 -1.44
CA LEU A 121 -3.94 5.51 -1.46
C LEU A 121 -3.85 6.11 -0.05
N LEU A 122 -4.82 5.79 0.82
CA LEU A 122 -4.76 6.23 2.21
C LEU A 122 -3.60 5.58 2.97
N LEU A 123 -3.29 4.31 2.72
CA LEU A 123 -2.13 3.65 3.34
C LEU A 123 -0.81 4.33 2.96
N LEU A 124 -0.64 4.71 1.69
CA LEU A 124 0.51 5.50 1.25
C LEU A 124 0.61 6.85 1.96
N ALA A 125 -0.53 7.53 2.13
CA ALA A 125 -0.59 8.83 2.80
C ALA A 125 -0.33 8.73 4.31
N VAL A 126 -0.92 7.72 4.99
CA VAL A 126 -0.82 7.51 6.44
C VAL A 126 0.56 6.99 6.85
N ALA A 127 1.23 6.20 6.00
CA ALA A 127 2.59 5.75 6.26
C ALA A 127 3.61 6.92 6.30
N GLY A 128 3.20 8.16 5.99
CA GLY A 128 3.95 9.39 6.24
C GLY A 128 5.19 9.57 5.38
N ARG A 129 5.39 8.69 4.39
CA ARG A 129 6.60 8.63 3.54
C ARG A 129 6.39 9.16 2.13
N TYR A 130 5.15 9.44 1.73
CA TYR A 130 4.82 9.90 0.40
C TYR A 130 3.83 11.08 0.48
N SER A 131 4.21 12.20 -0.12
CA SER A 131 3.37 13.35 -0.38
C SER A 131 2.38 13.07 -1.52
N GLN A 132 1.35 13.90 -1.65
CA GLN A 132 0.32 13.76 -2.69
C GLN A 132 0.88 13.69 -4.13
N PRO A 133 1.83 14.55 -4.56
CA PRO A 133 2.42 14.41 -5.89
C PRO A 133 3.20 13.09 -6.05
N GLU A 134 3.82 12.59 -4.99
CA GLU A 134 4.53 11.30 -5.03
C GLU A 134 3.55 10.13 -5.16
N ILE A 135 2.46 10.14 -4.41
CA ILE A 135 1.40 9.12 -4.53
C ILE A 135 0.78 9.16 -5.93
N ALA A 136 0.55 10.35 -6.50
CA ALA A 136 0.02 10.52 -7.85
C ALA A 136 0.95 9.88 -8.89
N ALA A 137 2.26 10.13 -8.80
CA ALA A 137 3.24 9.54 -9.70
C ALA A 137 3.42 8.01 -9.51
N LEU A 138 3.32 7.49 -8.28
CA LEU A 138 3.39 6.04 -8.00
C LEU A 138 2.17 5.27 -8.51
N THR A 139 1.00 5.91 -8.50
CA THR A 139 -0.28 5.27 -8.83
C THR A 139 -0.76 5.59 -10.25
N GLY A 140 -0.12 6.54 -10.94
CA GLY A 140 -0.56 7.04 -12.24
C GLY A 140 -1.87 7.84 -12.17
N ILE A 141 -2.37 8.12 -10.97
CA ILE A 141 -3.59 8.89 -10.74
C ILE A 141 -3.23 10.37 -10.71
N GLY A 142 -3.91 11.19 -11.51
CA GLY A 142 -3.70 12.64 -11.49
C GLY A 142 -3.96 13.24 -10.10
N GLU A 143 -3.09 14.14 -9.66
CA GLU A 143 -3.12 14.74 -8.31
C GLU A 143 -4.49 15.33 -7.90
N PRO A 144 -5.26 16.02 -8.78
CA PRO A 144 -6.59 16.49 -8.41
C PRO A 144 -7.58 15.35 -8.11
N ALA A 145 -7.47 14.23 -8.83
CA ALA A 145 -8.30 13.05 -8.59
C ALA A 145 -7.90 12.35 -7.30
N LEU A 146 -6.59 12.22 -7.05
CA LEU A 146 -6.05 11.67 -5.81
C LEU A 146 -6.55 12.44 -4.58
N ARG A 147 -6.48 13.77 -4.58
CA ARG A 147 -6.96 14.59 -3.46
C ARG A 147 -8.44 14.38 -3.16
N ARG A 148 -9.26 14.26 -4.22
CA ARG A 148 -10.68 13.99 -4.08
C ARG A 148 -10.90 12.62 -3.45
N MET A 149 -10.27 11.57 -3.98
CA MET A 149 -10.36 10.21 -3.45
C MET A 149 -9.92 10.13 -1.98
N LEU A 150 -8.77 10.72 -1.62
CA LEU A 150 -8.30 10.76 -0.23
C LEU A 150 -9.29 11.47 0.70
N ARG A 151 -9.91 12.57 0.25
CA ARG A 151 -10.93 13.29 1.03
C ARG A 151 -12.18 12.43 1.21
N ASP A 152 -12.68 11.83 0.14
CA ASP A 152 -13.90 11.01 0.14
C ASP A 152 -13.70 9.76 1.01
N ALA A 153 -12.51 9.16 0.95
CA ALA A 153 -12.11 8.05 1.78
C ALA A 153 -12.03 8.43 3.27
N LEU A 154 -11.45 9.59 3.61
CA LEU A 154 -11.44 10.10 5.00
C LEU A 154 -12.85 10.42 5.51
N SER A 155 -13.72 10.99 4.67
CA SER A 155 -15.13 11.21 5.00
C SER A 155 -15.84 9.89 5.28
N SER A 156 -15.65 8.90 4.42
CA SER A 156 -16.21 7.55 4.59
C SER A 156 -15.71 6.89 5.89
N LEU A 157 -14.44 7.08 6.24
CA LEU A 157 -13.89 6.58 7.52
C LEU A 157 -14.52 7.26 8.74
N ARG A 158 -14.81 8.57 8.66
CA ARG A 158 -15.51 9.29 9.72
C ARG A 158 -16.94 8.79 9.87
N GLU A 159 -17.68 8.64 8.78
CA GLU A 159 -19.05 8.12 8.80
C GLU A 159 -19.13 6.69 9.36
N LEU A 160 -18.17 5.82 9.00
CA LEU A 160 -18.05 4.47 9.55
C LEU A 160 -17.71 4.46 11.05
N GLY A 161 -16.92 5.44 11.52
CA GLY A 161 -16.57 5.60 12.93
C GLY A 161 -17.69 6.21 13.77
N ASP A 162 -18.39 7.21 13.24
CA ASP A 162 -19.48 7.93 13.89
C ASP A 162 -20.73 7.04 14.03
N GLY A 163 -20.94 6.10 13.10
CA GLY A 163 -22.00 5.09 13.19
C GLY A 163 -21.89 4.11 14.38
N ARG A 164 -20.80 4.15 15.15
CA ARG A 164 -20.58 3.31 16.35
C ARG A 164 -20.58 4.07 17.66
N LEU A 165 -20.69 5.40 17.66
CA LEU A 165 -20.71 6.22 18.88
C LEU A 165 -22.11 6.39 19.49
N THR A 166 -23.13 5.76 18.91
CA THR A 166 -24.48 5.69 19.46
C THR A 166 -24.94 4.24 19.64
N ALA A 167 -24.46 3.58 20.69
CA ALA A 167 -25.07 2.38 21.27
C ALA A 167 -24.61 2.18 22.71
#